data_AF-A0A4U1F9V7-F1
#
_entry.id   AF-A0A4U1F9V7-F1
#
_cell.length_a   1.000
_cell.length_b   1.000
_cell.length_c   1.000
_cell.angle_alpha   90.00
_cell.angle_beta   90.00
_cell.angle_gamma   90.00
#
_symmetry.space_group_name_H-M   'P 1'
#
loop_
_entity.id
_entity.type
_entity.pdbx_description
1 polymer ?
#
loop_
_entity_poly.entity_id
_entity_poly.type
_entity_poly.pdbx_seq_one_letter_code
_entity_poly.pdbx_strand_id
1 'polypeptide(L)'
;MGTVQERITTTKKGSIISVQTIYMPADDLTDPAPATTFAHLDATTVLFRAVAELGICPAVDPLDSTSPIMDPNIVGNERYDMACGVQKILQEYKSLQDITAILGMDELSEEDKLIVFRAWKVQCSYLSYSRWL
;
A
#
# COMPACT_ATOMS: atom_id res chain seq x y z
N MET A 1 3.93 25.18 4.92
CA MET A 1 3.20 24.27 4.02
C MET A 1 1.69 24.27 4.25
N GLY A 2 1.18 24.41 5.49
CA GLY A 2 -0.27 24.40 5.78
C GLY A 2 -1.13 25.39 4.98
N THR A 3 -0.67 26.62 4.73
CA THR A 3 -1.45 27.65 3.99
C THR A 3 -1.77 27.30 2.54
N VAL A 4 -0.97 26.44 1.90
CA VAL A 4 -1.24 25.98 0.53
C VAL A 4 -2.16 24.77 0.55
N GLN A 5 -1.95 23.84 1.50
CA GLN A 5 -2.78 22.64 1.57
C GLN A 5 -4.24 22.96 1.93
N GLU A 6 -4.46 23.86 2.88
CA GLU A 6 -5.82 24.22 3.32
C GLU A 6 -6.66 24.87 2.21
N ARG A 7 -6.02 25.39 1.16
CA ARG A 7 -6.71 25.92 -0.03
C ARG A 7 -7.15 24.82 -0.99
N ILE A 8 -6.57 23.64 -0.90
CA ILE A 8 -6.91 22.47 -1.69
C ILE A 8 -7.98 21.71 -0.91
N THR A 9 -9.23 22.12 -1.07
CA THR A 9 -10.35 21.48 -0.38
C THR A 9 -11.61 21.53 -1.24
N THR A 10 -12.61 20.73 -0.85
CA THR A 10 -13.92 20.73 -1.50
C THR A 10 -14.81 21.80 -0.89
N THR A 11 -15.44 22.61 -1.73
CA THR A 11 -16.38 23.66 -1.34
C THR A 11 -17.77 23.38 -1.92
N LYS A 12 -18.79 24.12 -1.47
CA LYS A 12 -20.14 24.02 -2.04
C LYS A 12 -20.23 24.39 -3.54
N LYS A 13 -19.23 25.08 -4.09
CA LYS A 13 -19.20 25.52 -5.50
C LYS A 13 -18.46 24.54 -6.42
N GLY A 14 -17.65 23.64 -5.85
CA GLY A 14 -16.82 22.71 -6.61
C GLY A 14 -15.80 22.00 -5.73
N SER A 15 -15.23 20.92 -6.25
CA SER A 15 -14.19 20.12 -5.60
C SER A 15 -12.85 20.28 -6.31
N ILE A 16 -11.78 20.24 -5.53
CA ILE A 16 -10.41 20.12 -6.04
C ILE A 16 -9.85 18.82 -5.48
N ILE A 17 -9.40 17.93 -6.37
CA ILE A 17 -8.69 16.71 -6.00
C ILE A 17 -7.23 16.91 -6.42
N SER A 18 -6.32 17.01 -5.46
CA SER A 18 -4.89 17.11 -5.74
C SER A 18 -4.20 15.77 -5.63
N VAL A 19 -3.38 15.43 -6.62
CA VAL A 19 -2.40 14.35 -6.52
C VAL A 19 -1.03 15.00 -6.34
N GLN A 20 -0.34 14.68 -5.25
CA GLN A 20 0.94 15.29 -4.89
C GLN A 20 2.03 14.23 -4.85
N THR A 21 3.15 14.50 -5.51
CA THR A 21 4.32 13.63 -5.47
C THR A 21 5.27 14.14 -4.40
N ILE A 22 5.54 13.31 -3.40
CA ILE A 22 6.49 13.59 -2.33
C ILE A 22 7.72 12.73 -2.59
N TYR A 23 8.88 13.37 -2.75
CA TYR A 23 10.15 12.68 -2.82
C TYR A 23 10.67 12.44 -1.40
N MET A 24 11.08 11.21 -1.13
CA MET A 24 11.66 10.83 0.15
C MET A 24 13.18 10.62 0.01
N PRO A 25 14.00 11.38 0.75
CA PRO A 25 15.42 11.15 0.77
C PRO A 25 15.72 9.82 1.48
N ALA A 26 16.58 9.01 0.89
CA ALA A 26 17.04 7.73 1.45
C ALA A 26 15.93 6.73 1.84
N ASP A 27 14.75 6.83 1.24
CA ASP A 27 13.60 5.96 1.51
C ASP A 27 13.11 5.99 2.99
N ASP A 28 13.38 7.08 3.73
CA ASP A 28 13.05 7.20 5.16
C ASP A 28 11.69 7.92 5.40
N LEU A 29 10.67 7.15 5.81
CA LEU A 29 9.32 7.65 6.15
C LEU A 29 9.31 8.51 7.43
N THR A 30 10.36 8.45 8.24
CA THR A 30 10.44 9.14 9.53
C THR A 30 11.08 10.52 9.44
N ASP A 31 11.53 10.93 8.24
CA ASP A 31 12.06 12.28 8.02
C ASP A 31 10.96 13.34 8.32
N PRO A 32 11.32 14.45 9.00
CA PRO A 32 10.34 15.48 9.39
C PRO A 32 9.65 16.17 8.20
N ALA A 33 10.27 16.23 7.02
CA ALA A 33 9.68 16.85 5.83
C ALA A 33 8.47 16.08 5.26
N PRO A 34 8.56 14.77 4.95
CA PRO A 34 7.40 13.98 4.55
C PRO A 34 6.41 13.82 5.72
N ALA A 35 6.86 13.66 6.97
CA ALA A 35 5.98 13.52 8.13
C ALA A 35 5.00 14.70 8.29
N THR A 36 5.48 15.93 8.12
CA THR A 36 4.61 17.12 8.18
C THR A 36 3.65 17.23 6.99
N THR A 37 4.00 16.65 5.85
CA THR A 37 3.13 16.64 4.66
C THR A 37 2.06 15.55 4.77
N PHE A 38 2.37 14.40 5.38
CA PHE A 38 1.41 13.32 5.60
C PHE A 38 0.23 13.74 6.50
N ALA A 39 0.47 14.58 7.50
CA ALA A 39 -0.60 15.11 8.37
C ALA A 39 -1.67 15.93 7.61
N HIS A 40 -1.37 16.31 6.38
CA HIS A 40 -2.17 17.17 5.53
C HIS A 40 -2.76 16.44 4.31
N LEU A 41 -2.43 15.15 4.14
CA LEU A 41 -2.95 14.33 3.05
C LEU A 41 -4.11 13.49 3.55
N ASP A 42 -5.17 13.44 2.74
CA ASP A 42 -6.28 12.55 3.02
C ASP A 42 -5.84 11.10 2.81
N ALA A 43 -5.33 10.74 1.64
CA ALA A 43 -4.83 9.38 1.39
C ALA A 43 -3.35 9.40 1.01
N THR A 44 -2.63 8.36 1.41
CA THR A 44 -1.22 8.15 1.09
C THR A 44 -1.04 6.88 0.25
N THR A 45 -0.26 6.99 -0.82
CA THR A 45 0.15 5.84 -1.64
C THR A 45 1.65 5.80 -1.64
N VAL A 46 2.21 4.79 -1.00
CA VAL A 46 3.66 4.61 -0.85
C VAL A 46 4.17 3.78 -2.02
N LEU A 47 5.19 4.29 -2.70
CA LEU A 47 5.89 3.59 -3.77
C LEU A 47 7.24 3.08 -3.24
N PHE A 48 7.52 1.79 -3.38
CA PHE A 48 8.68 1.18 -2.76
C PHE A 48 9.65 0.59 -3.80
N ARG A 49 10.95 0.85 -3.63
CA ARG A 49 11.98 0.39 -4.57
C ARG A 49 12.05 -1.13 -4.64
N ALA A 50 11.97 -1.85 -3.52
CA ALA A 50 12.06 -3.31 -3.53
C ALA A 50 10.91 -3.97 -4.32
N VAL A 51 9.73 -3.33 -4.37
CA VAL A 51 8.59 -3.81 -5.19
C VAL A 51 8.88 -3.58 -6.68
N ALA A 52 9.49 -2.46 -7.04
CA ALA A 52 9.89 -2.16 -8.41
C ALA A 52 10.99 -3.12 -8.91
N GLU A 53 11.94 -3.52 -8.05
CA GLU A 53 13.00 -4.48 -8.36
C GLU A 53 12.46 -5.89 -8.70
N LEU A 54 11.27 -6.24 -8.17
CA LEU A 54 10.56 -7.47 -8.52
C LEU A 54 9.84 -7.39 -9.88
N GLY A 55 9.92 -6.25 -10.59
CA GLY A 55 9.27 -6.02 -11.88
C GLY A 55 7.77 -5.73 -11.78
N ILE A 56 7.27 -5.38 -10.59
CA ILE A 56 5.85 -5.09 -10.34
C ILE A 56 5.57 -3.61 -10.59
N CYS A 57 4.57 -3.32 -11.42
CA CYS A 57 4.18 -1.96 -11.78
C CYS A 57 2.64 -1.77 -11.71
N PRO A 58 2.15 -0.73 -11.00
CA PRO A 58 2.89 0.26 -10.22
C PRO A 58 3.47 -0.33 -8.92
N ALA A 59 4.64 0.16 -8.49
CA ALA A 59 5.37 -0.35 -7.32
C ALA A 59 4.77 0.11 -5.97
N VAL A 60 3.47 -0.06 -5.80
CA VAL A 60 2.71 0.37 -4.62
C VAL A 60 2.87 -0.65 -3.50
N ASP A 61 3.16 -0.17 -2.30
CA ASP A 61 3.07 -0.99 -1.08
C ASP A 61 1.65 -0.89 -0.49
N PRO A 62 0.84 -1.96 -0.51
CA PRO A 62 -0.53 -1.96 -0.01
C PRO A 62 -0.62 -2.01 1.53
N LEU A 63 0.46 -2.32 2.24
CA LEU A 63 0.49 -2.32 3.72
C LEU A 63 0.82 -0.93 4.27
N ASP A 64 1.72 -0.20 3.61
CA ASP A 64 2.13 1.15 4.02
C ASP A 64 1.24 2.26 3.41
N SER A 65 0.44 1.94 2.39
CA SER A 65 -0.54 2.87 1.81
C SER A 65 -1.83 2.91 2.62
N THR A 66 -2.33 4.10 2.95
CA THR A 66 -3.50 4.26 3.81
C THR A 66 -4.50 5.28 3.27
N SER A 67 -5.76 5.11 3.65
CA SER A 67 -6.82 6.02 3.25
C SER A 67 -7.93 6.08 4.31
N PRO A 68 -8.31 7.25 4.83
CA PRO A 68 -9.40 7.45 5.79
C PRO A 68 -10.76 7.04 5.26
N ILE A 69 -10.94 7.01 3.93
CA ILE A 69 -12.18 6.53 3.33
C ILE A 69 -12.31 5.01 3.36
N MET A 70 -11.27 4.29 3.80
CA MET A 70 -11.33 2.85 4.08
C MET A 70 -12.08 2.60 5.39
N ASP A 71 -13.35 3.02 5.43
CA ASP A 71 -14.28 2.82 6.52
C ASP A 71 -15.52 2.08 5.98
N PRO A 72 -16.03 1.04 6.67
CA PRO A 72 -17.20 0.28 6.21
C PRO A 72 -18.43 1.15 5.95
N ASN A 73 -18.59 2.27 6.66
CA ASN A 73 -19.70 3.20 6.48
C ASN A 73 -19.59 4.04 5.20
N ILE A 74 -18.38 4.15 4.62
CA ILE A 74 -18.11 4.93 3.41
C ILE A 74 -18.06 4.02 2.17
N VAL A 75 -17.27 2.94 2.22
CA VAL A 75 -17.05 2.05 1.06
C VAL A 75 -18.03 0.88 0.99
N GLY A 76 -18.71 0.58 2.10
CA GLY A 76 -19.55 -0.59 2.31
C GLY A 76 -18.78 -1.79 2.88
N ASN A 77 -19.47 -2.62 3.67
CA ASN A 77 -18.88 -3.78 4.36
C ASN A 77 -18.16 -4.73 3.40
N GLU A 78 -18.77 -5.09 2.27
CA GLU A 78 -18.17 -6.06 1.34
C GLU A 78 -16.80 -5.61 0.81
N ARG A 79 -16.65 -4.33 0.47
CA ARG A 79 -15.37 -3.80 -0.04
C ARG A 79 -14.34 -3.69 1.07
N TYR A 80 -14.78 -3.26 2.26
CA TYR A 80 -13.91 -3.15 3.42
C TYR A 80 -13.38 -4.52 3.83
N ASP A 81 -14.26 -5.52 3.97
CA ASP A 81 -13.90 -6.88 4.35
C ASP A 81 -12.96 -7.53 3.32
N MET A 82 -13.21 -7.30 2.02
CA MET A 82 -12.32 -7.77 0.95
C MET A 82 -10.93 -7.12 1.04
N ALA A 83 -10.87 -5.80 1.24
CA ALA A 83 -9.61 -5.07 1.36
C ALA A 83 -8.80 -5.51 2.60
N CYS A 84 -9.45 -5.61 3.76
CA CYS A 84 -8.82 -6.11 4.98
C CYS A 84 -8.37 -7.57 4.84
N GLY A 85 -9.15 -8.42 4.15
CA GLY A 85 -8.76 -9.80 3.85
C GLY A 85 -7.48 -9.87 3.00
N VAL A 86 -7.36 -9.01 1.98
CA VAL A 86 -6.15 -8.90 1.16
C VAL A 86 -4.95 -8.44 2.00
N GLN A 87 -5.12 -7.39 2.82
CA GLN A 87 -4.05 -6.90 3.70
C GLN A 87 -3.57 -7.97 4.68
N LYS A 88 -4.50 -8.74 5.27
CA LYS A 88 -4.16 -9.82 6.21
C LYS A 88 -3.30 -10.90 5.55
N ILE A 89 -3.66 -11.34 4.35
CA ILE A 89 -2.89 -12.34 3.59
C ILE A 89 -1.48 -11.82 3.27
N LEU A 90 -1.35 -10.54 2.89
CA LEU A 90 -0.05 -9.94 2.60
C LEU A 90 0.81 -9.77 3.85
N GLN A 91 0.20 -9.48 5.00
CA GLN A 91 0.91 -9.37 6.27
C GLN A 91 1.41 -10.73 6.76
N GLU A 92 0.58 -11.79 6.65
CA GLU A 92 0.98 -13.17 6.92
C GLU A 92 2.13 -13.59 5.98
N TYR A 93 2.02 -13.29 4.69
CA TYR A 93 3.09 -13.55 3.72
C TYR A 93 4.41 -12.89 4.09
N LYS A 94 4.41 -11.62 4.51
CA LYS A 94 5.63 -10.92 4.95
C LYS A 94 6.30 -11.63 6.13
N SER A 95 5.52 -12.09 7.11
CA SER A 95 6.05 -12.86 8.23
C SER A 95 6.62 -14.23 7.82
N LEU A 96 5.99 -14.91 6.86
CA LEU A 96 6.47 -16.18 6.31
C LEU A 96 7.71 -15.98 5.41
N GLN A 97 7.85 -14.83 4.76
CA GLN A 97 9.02 -14.48 3.96
C GLN A 97 10.29 -14.39 4.82
N ASP A 98 10.20 -13.80 6.02
CA ASP A 98 11.32 -13.73 6.96
C ASP A 98 11.74 -15.13 7.45
N ILE A 99 10.75 -15.99 7.73
CA ILE A 99 10.99 -17.38 8.16
C ILE A 99 11.64 -18.20 7.02
N THR A 100 11.11 -18.08 5.80
CA THR A 100 11.63 -18.81 4.62
C THR A 100 13.03 -18.35 4.22
N ALA A 101 13.39 -17.09 4.46
CA ALA A 101 14.74 -16.60 4.25
C ALA A 101 15.78 -17.27 5.18
N ILE A 102 15.37 -17.77 6.35
CA ILE A 102 16.24 -18.42 7.34
C ILE A 102 16.22 -19.95 7.18
N LEU A 103 15.03 -20.54 7.08
CA LEU A 103 14.81 -22.00 7.16
C LEU A 103 14.61 -22.66 5.79
N GLY A 104 14.22 -21.92 4.76
CA GLY A 104 13.82 -22.45 3.45
C GLY A 104 12.32 -22.78 3.35
N MET A 105 11.83 -22.96 2.12
CA MET A 105 10.39 -23.24 1.85
C MET A 105 9.92 -24.62 2.30
N ASP A 106 10.82 -25.58 2.43
CA ASP A 106 10.47 -26.99 2.72
C ASP A 106 10.00 -27.20 4.17
N GLU A 107 10.40 -26.29 5.07
CA GLU A 107 10.06 -26.33 6.51
C GLU A 107 8.68 -25.74 6.82
N LEU A 108 7.99 -25.17 5.82
CA LEU A 108 6.65 -24.63 5.99
C LEU A 108 5.58 -25.73 5.98
N SER A 109 4.52 -25.51 6.77
CA SER A 109 3.29 -26.29 6.66
C SER A 109 2.68 -26.15 5.26
N GLU A 110 1.94 -27.17 4.80
CA GLU A 110 1.20 -27.09 3.53
C GLU A 110 0.19 -25.93 3.51
N GLU A 111 -0.35 -25.55 4.67
CA GLU A 111 -1.23 -24.38 4.81
C GLU A 111 -0.47 -23.06 4.58
N ASP A 112 0.74 -22.94 5.13
CA ASP A 112 1.58 -21.75 4.97
C ASP A 112 2.10 -21.61 3.55
N LYS A 113 2.47 -22.73 2.90
CA LYS A 113 2.82 -22.77 1.48
C LYS A 113 1.66 -22.26 0.61
N LEU A 114 0.43 -22.62 0.97
CA LEU A 114 -0.77 -22.14 0.28
C LEU A 114 -0.98 -20.63 0.47
N ILE A 115 -0.75 -20.10 1.67
CA ILE A 115 -0.81 -18.65 1.96
C ILE A 115 0.23 -17.91 1.13
N VAL A 116 1.48 -18.36 1.13
CA VAL A 116 2.58 -17.79 0.33
C VAL A 116 2.20 -17.76 -1.15
N PHE A 117 1.66 -18.85 -1.69
CA PHE A 117 1.27 -18.91 -3.09
C PHE A 117 0.11 -17.96 -3.44
N ARG A 118 -0.87 -17.83 -2.54
CA ARG A 118 -2.00 -16.90 -2.70
C ARG A 118 -1.54 -15.45 -2.66
N ALA A 119 -0.74 -15.10 -1.65
CA ALA A 119 -0.18 -13.76 -1.49
C ALA A 119 0.69 -13.38 -2.68
N TRP A 120 1.55 -14.28 -3.14
CA TRP A 120 2.37 -14.07 -4.33
C TRP A 120 1.54 -13.79 -5.58
N LYS A 121 0.44 -14.53 -5.80
CA LYS A 121 -0.48 -14.22 -6.91
C LYS A 121 -1.12 -12.84 -6.78
N VAL A 122 -1.56 -12.47 -5.58
CA VAL A 122 -2.15 -11.14 -5.31
C VAL A 122 -1.15 -10.04 -5.62
N GLN A 123 0.07 -10.14 -5.11
CA GLN A 123 1.12 -9.15 -5.26
C GLN A 123 1.64 -9.05 -6.71
N CYS A 124 1.97 -10.18 -7.34
CA CYS A 124 2.64 -10.18 -8.64
C CYS A 124 1.68 -10.16 -9.83
N SER A 125 0.49 -10.77 -9.72
CA SER A 125 -0.44 -10.89 -10.86
C SER A 125 -1.62 -9.94 -10.81
N TYR A 126 -2.23 -9.72 -9.63
CA TYR A 126 -3.48 -8.96 -9.55
C TYR A 126 -3.27 -7.47 -9.27
N LEU A 127 -2.23 -7.11 -8.52
CA LEU A 127 -1.87 -5.72 -8.25
C LEU A 127 -1.00 -5.09 -9.35
N SER A 128 -0.34 -5.92 -10.17
CA SER A 128 0.42 -5.45 -11.33
C SER A 128 -0.51 -5.26 -12.53
N TYR A 129 -0.47 -4.09 -13.16
CA TYR A 129 -1.08 -3.87 -14.47
C TYR A 129 0.00 -3.87 -15.55
N SER A 130 -0.06 -4.84 -16.46
CA SER A 130 0.74 -4.86 -17.69
C SER A 130 0.21 -3.83 -18.69
N ARG A 131 0.32 -2.54 -18.36
CA ARG A 131 -0.06 -1.46 -19.29
C ARG A 131 1.12 -0.58 -19.71
N TRP A 132 2.33 -1.12 -19.66
CA TRP A 132 3.53 -0.51 -20.22
C TRP A 132 4.47 -1.57 -20.80
N LEU A 133 4.05 -2.16 -21.93
CA LEU A 133 4.89 -2.58 -23.06
C LEU A 133 4.08 -2.34 -24.33
#